data_AF-A0A183H4E3-F1
#
_entry.id   AF-A0A183H4E3-F1
#
_cell.length_a   1.000
_cell.length_b   1.000
_cell.length_c   1.000
_cell.angle_alpha   90.00
_cell.angle_beta   90.00
_cell.angle_gamma   90.00
#
_symmetry.space_group_name_H-M   'P 1'
#
loop_
_entity.id
_entity.type
_entity.pdbx_description
1 polymer ?
#
loop_
_entity_poly.entity_id
_entity_poly.type
_entity_poly.pdbx_seq_one_letter_code
_entity_poly.pdbx_strand_id
1 'polypeptide(L)'
;RTPVSGGKTWTRGASISTHPHTYINHNSILGDHCEVCSGWIGIVGKQAYKCCDCGLHVHKACIDNAPMPCVPRTPTSRTPSKQRPRLKDLCPPTQPMIPPILIHCILALEKNRLCSEGIYRIPGDDIQVQKLLNEFQNGRSIPKLDYHDTETITSCIKQFLIKLRDPVIPSTSWEEFVNAAETDDIITLNNGIMDLPYPNRDTLAFLCAHFQKICNNCIQNKMPPNVLARCVAAVIIGPAPPHVLKTDEEAKQVMVMLALLRMPPDYWPKFYNFDNGIPLINSPKCKSYDNKKPVKTPYKNPNKSILGPVETPPSGQEANTYRPKISGRKHFLGDIF
;
A
#
# COMPACT_ATOMS: atom_id res chain seq x y z
N ARG A 1 -17.54 -8.45 -9.54
CA ARG A 1 -17.33 -7.46 -8.45
C ARG A 1 -17.49 -8.18 -7.11
N THR A 2 -16.39 -8.45 -6.42
CA THR A 2 -16.42 -9.07 -5.08
C THR A 2 -16.71 -7.97 -4.05
N PRO A 3 -17.60 -8.17 -3.07
CA PRO A 3 -17.99 -7.11 -2.15
C PRO A 3 -16.80 -6.66 -1.30
N VAL A 4 -16.72 -5.35 -1.05
CA VAL A 4 -15.88 -4.76 -0.01
C VAL A 4 -16.41 -5.26 1.33
N SER A 5 -15.93 -6.43 1.74
CA SER A 5 -15.88 -6.74 3.17
C SER A 5 -14.97 -5.67 3.75
N GLY A 6 -15.39 -4.95 4.79
CA GLY A 6 -14.59 -3.95 5.51
C GLY A 6 -13.36 -4.60 6.16
N GLY A 7 -12.44 -5.08 5.33
CA GLY A 7 -11.34 -5.94 5.69
C GLY A 7 -10.24 -5.11 6.31
N LYS A 8 -9.82 -5.51 7.50
CA LYS A 8 -8.67 -4.95 8.20
C LYS A 8 -7.46 -4.97 7.25
N THR A 9 -6.94 -3.80 6.90
CA THR A 9 -5.68 -3.69 6.18
C THR A 9 -4.54 -4.14 7.08
N TRP A 10 -3.47 -4.70 6.51
CA TRP A 10 -2.31 -5.05 7.32
C TRP A 10 -1.64 -3.81 7.92
N THR A 11 -1.78 -2.66 7.27
CA THR A 11 -1.27 -1.38 7.77
C THR A 11 -1.98 -0.86 9.02
N ARG A 12 -3.20 -1.36 9.33
CA ARG A 12 -4.00 -0.94 10.50
C ARG A 12 -4.18 0.59 10.60
N GLY A 13 -4.31 1.27 9.46
CA GLY A 13 -4.44 2.73 9.38
C GLY A 13 -3.13 3.52 9.49
N ALA A 14 -1.98 2.87 9.66
CA ALA A 14 -0.68 3.52 9.56
C ALA A 14 -0.24 3.70 8.10
N SER A 15 0.70 4.63 7.86
CA SER A 15 1.42 4.70 6.58
C SER A 15 2.23 3.44 6.38
N ILE A 16 2.36 2.97 5.13
CA ILE A 16 3.27 1.88 4.77
C ILE A 16 4.68 2.17 5.29
N SER A 17 5.18 3.40 5.13
CA SER A 17 6.56 3.76 5.48
C SER A 17 6.88 3.70 6.97
N THR A 18 5.86 3.78 7.83
CA THR A 18 6.02 3.82 9.29
C THR A 18 5.34 2.64 9.99
N HIS A 19 4.88 1.64 9.25
CA HIS A 19 4.14 0.52 9.82
C HIS A 19 5.02 -0.29 10.81
N PRO A 20 4.65 -0.34 12.11
CA PRO A 20 5.47 -0.98 13.12
C PRO A 20 5.32 -2.50 13.12
N HIS A 21 6.34 -3.19 13.64
CA HIS A 21 6.26 -4.61 13.94
C HIS A 21 5.36 -4.87 15.14
N THR A 22 4.62 -5.99 15.12
CA THR A 22 3.89 -6.49 16.29
C THR A 22 4.55 -7.75 16.81
N TYR A 23 5.15 -7.66 18.00
CA TYR A 23 6.01 -8.70 18.54
C TYR A 23 5.27 -9.65 19.49
N ILE A 24 5.62 -10.93 19.41
CA ILE A 24 5.29 -11.98 20.39
C ILE A 24 6.58 -12.59 20.93
N ASN A 25 6.56 -13.08 22.17
CA ASN A 25 7.71 -13.79 22.74
C ASN A 25 8.08 -14.99 21.87
N HIS A 26 9.38 -15.17 21.63
CA HIS A 26 9.89 -16.26 20.80
C HIS A 26 11.03 -16.98 21.51
N ASN A 27 10.83 -18.28 21.75
CA ASN A 27 11.85 -19.16 22.28
C ASN A 27 12.14 -20.22 21.22
N SER A 28 13.38 -20.26 20.73
CA SER A 28 13.80 -21.25 19.74
C SER A 28 14.73 -22.28 20.38
N ILE A 29 14.35 -23.56 20.25
CA ILE A 29 15.19 -24.71 20.63
C ILE A 29 16.05 -25.13 19.44
N LEU A 30 15.57 -24.92 18.21
CA LEU A 30 16.17 -25.42 16.98
C LEU A 30 17.13 -24.44 16.29
N GLY A 31 17.44 -23.33 16.95
CA GLY A 31 18.37 -22.32 16.44
C GLY A 31 17.75 -21.34 15.45
N ASP A 32 17.42 -20.15 15.93
CA ASP A 32 17.09 -19.01 15.08
C ASP A 32 18.21 -17.96 15.13
N HIS A 33 18.16 -16.97 14.23
CA HIS A 33 19.11 -15.87 14.21
C HIS A 33 18.36 -14.53 14.27
N CYS A 34 18.93 -13.57 14.98
CA CYS A 34 18.42 -12.21 15.03
C CYS A 34 18.69 -11.51 13.70
N GLU A 35 17.65 -10.93 13.11
CA GLU A 35 17.72 -10.27 11.79
C GLU A 35 18.56 -8.99 11.80
N VAL A 36 18.78 -8.40 12.98
CA VAL A 36 19.51 -7.13 13.13
C VAL A 36 21.02 -7.36 13.31
N CYS A 37 21.40 -8.21 14.26
CA CYS A 37 22.80 -8.45 14.62
C CYS A 37 23.37 -9.75 14.04
N SER A 38 22.54 -10.55 13.36
CA SER A 38 22.87 -11.90 12.86
C SER A 38 23.28 -12.91 13.95
N GLY A 39 23.19 -12.54 15.23
CA GLY A 39 23.53 -13.40 16.36
C GLY A 39 22.47 -14.47 16.64
N TRP A 40 22.90 -15.61 17.17
CA TRP A 40 22.02 -16.73 17.51
C TRP A 40 20.93 -16.36 18.53
N ILE A 41 19.71 -16.84 18.30
CA ILE A 41 18.57 -16.80 19.22
C ILE A 41 18.40 -18.22 19.78
N GLY A 42 18.87 -18.40 21.02
CA GLY A 42 18.81 -19.68 21.74
C GLY A 42 19.87 -19.78 22.86
N ILE A 43 19.69 -20.78 23.73
CA ILE A 43 20.53 -21.28 24.86
C ILE A 43 20.95 -20.26 25.95
N VAL A 44 21.26 -19.01 25.63
CA VAL A 44 21.86 -18.03 26.57
C VAL A 44 20.81 -17.17 27.30
N GLY A 45 19.56 -17.61 27.42
CA GLY A 45 18.51 -16.90 28.19
C GLY A 45 18.16 -15.48 27.72
N LYS A 46 18.69 -15.00 26.59
CA LYS A 46 18.37 -13.68 26.04
C LYS A 46 16.95 -13.70 25.46
N GLN A 47 16.09 -12.80 25.96
CA GLN A 47 14.74 -12.62 25.45
C GLN A 47 14.78 -12.28 23.96
N ALA A 48 14.00 -13.02 23.18
CA ALA A 48 13.82 -12.79 21.76
C ALA A 48 12.34 -12.73 21.42
N TYR A 49 12.05 -12.07 20.31
CA TYR A 49 10.71 -11.83 19.83
C TYR A 49 10.61 -12.21 18.36
N LYS A 50 9.39 -12.59 17.97
CA LYS A 50 8.99 -12.82 16.60
C LYS A 50 7.92 -11.80 16.22
N CYS A 51 8.04 -11.17 15.05
CA CYS A 51 6.96 -10.36 14.49
C CYS A 51 5.85 -11.26 13.95
N CYS A 52 4.60 -11.04 14.37
CA CYS A 52 3.46 -11.83 13.89
C CYS A 52 3.07 -11.53 12.44
N ASP A 53 3.44 -10.35 11.93
CA ASP A 53 3.06 -9.88 10.60
C ASP A 53 4.09 -10.33 9.54
N CYS A 54 5.37 -9.99 9.73
CA CYS A 54 6.43 -10.28 8.76
C CYS A 54 7.28 -11.52 9.08
N GLY A 55 7.14 -12.10 10.27
CA GLY A 55 7.90 -13.28 10.70
C GLY A 55 9.34 -13.03 11.12
N LEU A 56 9.79 -11.77 11.19
CA LEU A 56 11.13 -11.37 11.63
C LEU A 56 11.42 -11.84 13.06
N HIS A 57 12.62 -12.38 13.29
CA HIS A 57 13.11 -12.74 14.63
C HIS A 57 14.15 -11.72 15.10
N VAL A 58 14.04 -11.27 16.36
CA VAL A 58 14.90 -10.20 16.90
C VAL A 58 15.15 -10.38 18.40
N HIS A 59 16.35 -10.07 18.88
CA HIS A 59 16.61 -9.95 20.32
C HIS A 59 15.90 -8.72 20.89
N LYS A 60 15.57 -8.74 22.18
CA LYS A 60 14.99 -7.56 22.87
C LYS A 60 15.80 -6.27 22.64
N ALA A 61 17.12 -6.34 22.78
CA ALA A 61 18.02 -5.20 22.61
C ALA A 61 18.15 -4.72 21.15
N CYS A 62 17.66 -5.50 20.19
CA CYS A 62 17.74 -5.19 18.77
C CYS A 62 16.44 -4.63 18.20
N ILE A 63 15.35 -4.56 18.97
CA ILE A 63 14.03 -4.13 18.49
C ILE A 63 14.08 -2.72 17.86
N ASP A 64 14.74 -1.78 18.52
CA ASP A 64 14.79 -0.38 18.06
C ASP A 64 15.58 -0.20 16.74
N ASN A 65 16.39 -1.20 16.39
CA ASN A 65 17.18 -1.24 15.15
C ASN A 65 16.58 -2.19 14.10
N ALA A 66 15.37 -2.71 14.33
CA ALA A 66 14.71 -3.59 13.38
C ALA A 66 14.42 -2.86 12.05
N PRO A 67 14.54 -3.54 10.90
CA PRO A 67 14.26 -2.93 9.61
C PRO A 67 12.80 -2.47 9.53
N MET A 68 12.60 -1.24 9.08
CA MET A 68 11.29 -0.63 8.87
C MET A 68 11.07 -0.33 7.39
N PRO A 69 9.82 -0.43 6.90
CA PRO A 69 8.62 -0.80 7.65
C PRO A 69 8.43 -2.31 7.81
N CYS A 70 7.54 -2.71 8.72
CA CYS A 70 7.04 -4.09 8.75
C CYS A 70 6.09 -4.31 7.56
N VAL A 71 6.38 -5.31 6.72
CA VAL A 71 5.50 -5.72 5.62
C VAL A 71 5.24 -7.23 5.74
N PRO A 72 3.96 -7.68 5.72
CA PRO A 72 3.66 -9.11 5.75
C PRO A 72 4.37 -9.85 4.61
N ARG A 73 5.09 -10.91 4.95
CA ARG A 73 5.78 -11.74 3.97
C ARG A 73 4.81 -12.81 3.45
N THR A 74 4.76 -12.99 2.14
CA THR A 74 4.10 -14.15 1.54
C THR A 74 4.99 -15.38 1.74
N PRO A 75 4.47 -16.50 2.25
CA PRO A 75 5.22 -17.75 2.29
C PRO A 75 5.61 -18.14 0.86
N THR A 76 6.90 -18.07 0.53
CA THR A 76 7.41 -18.60 -0.74
C THR A 76 7.29 -20.12 -0.69
N SER A 77 6.61 -20.71 -1.67
CA SER A 77 6.59 -22.17 -1.81
C SER A 77 8.03 -22.64 -1.98
N ARG A 78 8.48 -23.59 -1.14
CA ARG A 78 9.85 -24.13 -1.16
C ARG A 78 10.18 -24.92 -2.43
N THR A 79 9.19 -25.15 -3.29
CA THR A 79 9.36 -25.78 -4.59
C THR A 79 9.53 -24.70 -5.67
N PRO A 80 10.65 -24.72 -6.43
CA PRO A 80 10.79 -23.89 -7.61
C PRO A 80 9.69 -24.26 -8.60
N SER A 81 8.67 -23.41 -8.74
CA SER A 81 7.73 -23.55 -9.84
C SER A 81 8.48 -23.23 -11.13
N LYS A 82 8.38 -24.08 -12.14
CA LYS A 82 8.88 -23.78 -13.49
C LYS A 82 8.15 -22.59 -14.14
N GLN A 83 7.04 -22.15 -13.59
CA GLN A 83 6.23 -21.06 -14.13
C GLN A 83 6.57 -19.72 -13.49
N ARG A 84 6.53 -18.65 -14.30
CA ARG A 84 6.62 -17.27 -13.81
C ARG A 84 5.51 -17.00 -12.76
N PRO A 85 5.83 -16.30 -11.65
CA PRO A 85 4.88 -16.00 -10.59
C PRO A 85 3.86 -14.95 -11.05
N ARG A 86 2.63 -15.01 -10.53
CA ARG A 86 1.66 -13.92 -10.70
C ARG A 86 1.93 -12.86 -9.64
N LEU A 87 1.64 -11.60 -9.96
CA LEU A 87 1.81 -10.48 -9.01
C LEU A 87 1.07 -10.74 -7.68
N LYS A 88 -0.17 -11.24 -7.74
CA LYS A 88 -0.97 -11.61 -6.56
C LYS A 88 -0.24 -12.56 -5.61
N ASP A 89 0.52 -13.51 -6.13
CA ASP A 89 1.18 -14.54 -5.32
C ASP A 89 2.38 -13.97 -4.53
N LEU A 90 2.82 -12.74 -4.86
CA LEU A 90 3.95 -12.05 -4.26
C LEU A 90 3.51 -10.87 -3.36
N CYS A 91 2.20 -10.66 -3.21
CA CYS A 91 1.62 -9.56 -2.45
C CYS A 91 1.09 -10.03 -1.08
N PRO A 92 1.07 -9.16 -0.06
CA PRO A 92 0.36 -9.43 1.19
C PRO A 92 -1.08 -9.91 0.94
N PRO A 93 -1.63 -10.77 1.84
CA PRO A 93 -2.96 -11.36 1.66
C PRO A 93 -4.11 -10.34 1.80
N THR A 94 -3.83 -9.18 2.39
CA THR A 94 -4.78 -8.07 2.55
C THR A 94 -4.22 -6.79 1.95
N GLN A 95 -5.08 -5.81 1.68
CA GLN A 95 -4.63 -4.52 1.16
C GLN A 95 -3.79 -3.74 2.18
N PRO A 96 -2.87 -2.87 1.72
CA PRO A 96 -2.46 -2.69 0.32
C PRO A 96 -1.68 -3.90 -0.24
N MET A 97 -2.07 -4.38 -1.43
CA MET A 97 -1.51 -5.59 -2.03
C MET A 97 -0.29 -5.25 -2.90
N ILE A 98 0.81 -4.84 -2.27
CA ILE A 98 2.05 -4.44 -2.94
C ILE A 98 3.18 -5.39 -2.52
N PRO A 99 3.98 -5.94 -3.46
CA PRO A 99 5.10 -6.81 -3.12
C PRO A 99 6.10 -6.16 -2.16
N PRO A 100 6.55 -6.86 -1.09
CA PRO A 100 7.48 -6.30 -0.11
C PRO A 100 8.78 -5.78 -0.73
N ILE A 101 9.31 -6.45 -1.76
CA ILE A 101 10.50 -6.01 -2.51
C ILE A 101 10.32 -4.60 -3.09
N LEU A 102 9.15 -4.30 -3.66
CA LEU A 102 8.88 -2.97 -4.21
C LEU A 102 8.79 -1.93 -3.09
N ILE A 103 8.11 -2.25 -1.99
CA ILE A 103 8.00 -1.36 -0.82
C ILE A 103 9.40 -1.00 -0.31
N HIS A 104 10.24 -1.99 0.01
CA HIS A 104 11.55 -1.73 0.59
C HIS A 104 12.47 -0.98 -0.39
N CYS A 105 12.55 -1.41 -1.65
CA CYS A 105 13.39 -0.75 -2.65
C CYS A 105 12.98 0.70 -2.89
N ILE A 106 11.69 0.97 -3.08
CA ILE A 106 11.18 2.33 -3.34
C ILE A 106 11.40 3.23 -2.13
N LEU A 107 11.12 2.76 -0.91
CA LEU A 107 11.37 3.56 0.30
C LEU A 107 12.86 3.86 0.49
N ALA A 108 13.75 2.92 0.18
CA ALA A 108 15.19 3.17 0.21
C ALA A 108 15.63 4.22 -0.83
N LEU A 109 15.05 4.20 -2.04
CA LEU A 109 15.31 5.22 -3.06
C LEU A 109 14.79 6.61 -2.62
N GLU A 110 13.58 6.66 -2.07
CA GLU A 110 12.95 7.92 -1.64
C GLU A 110 13.60 8.55 -0.42
N LYS A 111 14.24 7.75 0.45
CA LYS A 111 14.90 8.24 1.66
C LYS A 111 16.00 9.26 1.36
N ASN A 112 16.85 9.02 0.35
CA ASN A 112 18.01 9.87 0.07
C ASN A 112 18.59 9.75 -1.36
N ARG A 113 17.90 9.11 -2.33
CA ARG A 113 18.47 8.82 -3.65
C ARG A 113 17.71 9.43 -4.83
N LEU A 114 16.66 10.22 -4.56
CA LEU A 114 15.88 10.89 -5.61
C LEU A 114 16.70 11.87 -6.46
N CYS A 115 17.87 12.32 -5.99
CA CYS A 115 18.77 13.20 -6.72
C CYS A 115 19.79 12.47 -7.60
N SER A 116 19.83 11.13 -7.58
CA SER A 116 20.78 10.34 -8.38
C SER A 116 20.54 10.59 -9.87
N GLU A 117 21.55 11.11 -10.56
CA GLU A 117 21.45 11.41 -11.98
C GLU A 117 21.12 10.14 -12.79
N GLY A 118 20.13 10.20 -13.66
CA GLY A 118 19.75 9.07 -14.50
C GLY A 118 19.10 7.91 -13.75
N ILE A 119 18.53 8.12 -12.56
CA ILE A 119 17.77 7.09 -11.82
C ILE A 119 16.76 6.38 -12.73
N TYR A 120 16.74 5.04 -12.71
CA TYR A 120 16.05 4.12 -13.66
C TYR A 120 16.57 4.06 -15.10
N ARG A 121 17.29 5.07 -15.59
CA ARG A 121 17.92 5.07 -16.93
C ARG A 121 19.23 4.29 -16.93
N ILE A 122 20.08 4.51 -15.95
CA ILE A 122 21.39 3.86 -15.84
C ILE A 122 21.20 2.43 -15.31
N PRO A 123 21.72 1.38 -16.00
CA PRO A 123 21.61 0.01 -15.52
C PRO A 123 22.61 -0.26 -14.39
N GLY A 124 22.17 -0.97 -13.35
CA GLY A 124 23.06 -1.55 -12.33
C GLY A 124 23.82 -2.77 -12.83
N ASP A 125 24.84 -3.17 -12.09
CA ASP A 125 25.63 -4.38 -12.36
C ASP A 125 24.78 -5.65 -12.24
N ASP A 126 24.76 -6.48 -13.29
CA ASP A 126 23.86 -7.64 -13.37
C ASP A 126 24.10 -8.67 -12.25
N ILE A 127 25.36 -8.85 -11.81
CA ILE A 127 25.70 -9.79 -10.75
C ILE A 127 25.13 -9.28 -9.42
N GLN A 128 25.31 -7.99 -9.12
CA GLN A 128 24.74 -7.35 -7.93
C GLN A 128 23.20 -7.36 -7.96
N VAL A 129 22.60 -7.13 -9.12
CA VAL A 129 21.15 -7.16 -9.30
C VAL A 129 20.59 -8.55 -9.05
N GLN A 130 21.18 -9.61 -9.62
CA GLN A 130 20.72 -10.98 -9.36
C GLN A 130 20.96 -11.40 -7.90
N LYS A 131 22.06 -10.96 -7.29
CA LYS A 131 22.33 -11.18 -5.87
C LYS A 131 21.22 -10.56 -5.01
N LEU A 132 20.90 -9.29 -5.22
CA LEU A 132 19.85 -8.59 -4.47
C LEU A 132 18.47 -9.23 -4.66
N LEU A 133 18.11 -9.61 -5.90
CA LEU A 133 16.86 -10.35 -6.17
C LEU A 133 16.80 -11.67 -5.41
N ASN A 134 17.89 -12.43 -5.39
CA ASN A 134 17.98 -13.70 -4.68
C ASN A 134 17.86 -13.49 -3.16
N GLU A 135 18.47 -12.44 -2.62
CA GLU A 135 18.33 -12.09 -1.19
C GLU A 135 16.87 -11.78 -0.82
N PHE A 136 16.11 -11.09 -1.67
CA PHE A 136 14.67 -10.90 -1.43
C PHE A 136 13.84 -12.18 -1.56
N GLN A 137 14.18 -13.06 -2.51
CA GLN A 137 13.37 -14.26 -2.80
C GLN A 137 13.63 -15.42 -1.84
N ASN A 138 14.90 -15.63 -1.48
CA ASN A 138 15.36 -16.79 -0.72
C ASN A 138 15.94 -16.40 0.65
N GLY A 139 16.16 -15.11 0.91
CA GLY A 139 16.66 -14.63 2.19
C GLY A 139 15.65 -14.80 3.32
N ARG A 140 16.17 -15.04 4.52
CA ARG A 140 15.38 -15.02 5.75
C ARG A 140 15.18 -13.62 6.30
N SER A 141 15.87 -12.63 5.73
CA SER A 141 15.90 -11.25 6.20
C SER A 141 15.68 -10.25 5.07
N ILE A 142 15.18 -9.07 5.41
CA ILE A 142 15.13 -7.93 4.49
C ILE A 142 16.57 -7.51 4.15
N PRO A 143 16.95 -7.43 2.86
CA PRO A 143 18.27 -7.00 2.46
C PRO A 143 18.61 -5.60 2.98
N LYS A 144 19.88 -5.37 3.33
CA LYS A 144 20.38 -4.05 3.76
C LYS A 144 20.63 -3.18 2.53
N LEU A 145 19.59 -2.49 2.07
CA LEU A 145 19.62 -1.68 0.84
C LEU A 145 20.64 -0.53 0.86
N ASP A 146 21.08 -0.08 2.04
CA ASP A 146 22.14 0.94 2.17
C ASP A 146 23.49 0.49 1.59
N TYR A 147 23.72 -0.82 1.41
CA TYR A 147 24.95 -1.37 0.81
C TYR A 147 24.89 -1.56 -0.70
N HIS A 148 23.76 -1.24 -1.34
CA HIS A 148 23.60 -1.33 -2.79
C HIS A 148 23.57 0.07 -3.39
N ASP A 149 24.11 0.25 -4.59
CA ASP A 149 24.00 1.50 -5.36
C ASP A 149 22.57 1.69 -5.93
N THR A 150 22.29 2.91 -6.41
CA THR A 150 20.95 3.30 -6.89
C THR A 150 20.55 2.51 -8.14
N GLU A 151 21.51 2.27 -9.02
CA GLU A 151 21.37 1.60 -10.30
C GLU A 151 21.01 0.12 -10.08
N THR A 152 21.64 -0.53 -9.10
CA THR A 152 21.35 -1.89 -8.67
C THR A 152 19.93 -2.01 -8.11
N ILE A 153 19.50 -1.09 -7.24
CA ILE A 153 18.14 -1.10 -6.67
C ILE A 153 17.09 -0.89 -7.77
N THR A 154 17.29 0.09 -8.66
CA THR A 154 16.34 0.37 -9.75
C THR A 154 16.30 -0.74 -10.80
N SER A 155 17.44 -1.32 -11.17
CA SER A 155 17.49 -2.52 -12.02
C SER A 155 16.86 -3.74 -11.34
N CYS A 156 17.01 -3.90 -10.03
CA CYS A 156 16.33 -4.95 -9.25
C CYS A 156 14.81 -4.81 -9.33
N ILE A 157 14.26 -3.60 -9.16
CA ILE A 157 12.83 -3.31 -9.36
C ILE A 157 12.39 -3.71 -10.78
N LYS A 158 13.10 -3.25 -11.82
CA LYS A 158 12.75 -3.56 -13.22
C LYS A 158 12.77 -5.07 -13.48
N GLN A 159 13.82 -5.76 -13.03
CA GLN A 159 13.97 -7.20 -13.21
C GLN A 159 12.92 -8.01 -12.44
N PHE A 160 12.54 -7.57 -11.23
CA PHE A 160 11.45 -8.18 -10.48
C PHE A 160 10.14 -8.13 -11.28
N LEU A 161 9.80 -6.96 -11.83
CA LEU A 161 8.58 -6.74 -12.61
C LEU A 161 8.58 -7.51 -13.94
N ILE A 162 9.71 -7.53 -14.66
CA ILE A 162 9.85 -8.30 -15.93
C ILE A 162 9.68 -9.81 -15.72
N LYS A 163 10.08 -10.34 -14.56
CA LYS A 163 9.96 -11.77 -14.23
C LYS A 163 8.52 -12.21 -13.91
N LEU A 164 7.57 -11.28 -13.80
CA LEU A 164 6.16 -11.61 -13.59
C LEU A 164 5.58 -12.37 -14.80
N ARG A 165 4.52 -13.14 -14.54
CA ARG A 165 3.76 -13.85 -15.58
C ARG A 165 3.09 -12.90 -16.56
N ASP A 166 2.57 -11.79 -16.05
CA ASP A 166 1.89 -10.73 -16.79
C ASP A 166 2.39 -9.40 -16.20
N PRO A 167 2.61 -8.34 -17.01
CA PRO A 167 2.94 -6.99 -16.55
C PRO A 167 2.01 -6.43 -15.46
N VAL A 168 2.42 -5.29 -14.87
CA VAL A 168 1.63 -4.60 -13.85
C VAL A 168 0.27 -4.15 -14.41
N ILE A 169 0.25 -3.63 -15.64
CA ILE A 169 -0.98 -3.47 -16.42
C ILE A 169 -1.15 -4.77 -17.22
N PRO A 170 -2.13 -5.63 -16.89
CA PRO A 170 -2.35 -6.88 -17.59
C PRO A 170 -2.50 -6.69 -19.09
N SER A 171 -2.01 -7.64 -19.87
CA SER A 171 -2.21 -7.64 -21.33
C SER A 171 -3.68 -7.51 -21.75
N THR A 172 -4.62 -8.03 -20.93
CA THR A 172 -6.06 -7.88 -21.15
C THR A 172 -6.60 -6.46 -21.01
N SER A 173 -5.86 -5.56 -20.34
CA SER A 173 -6.19 -4.15 -20.16
C SER A 173 -5.40 -3.24 -21.12
N TRP A 174 -4.52 -3.80 -21.95
CA TRP A 174 -3.58 -3.02 -22.76
C TRP A 174 -4.28 -2.03 -23.70
N GLU A 175 -5.28 -2.50 -24.46
CA GLU A 175 -6.01 -1.65 -25.42
C GLU A 175 -6.79 -0.54 -24.73
N GLU A 176 -7.43 -0.82 -23.59
CA GLU A 176 -8.18 0.17 -22.82
C GLU A 176 -7.28 1.34 -22.40
N PHE A 177 -6.09 1.04 -21.87
CA PHE A 177 -5.14 2.07 -21.45
C PHE A 177 -4.57 2.85 -22.64
N VAL A 178 -4.27 2.17 -23.76
CA VAL A 178 -3.79 2.83 -24.98
C VAL A 178 -4.86 3.76 -25.54
N ASN A 179 -6.10 3.29 -25.69
CA ASN A 179 -7.21 4.10 -26.19
C ASN A 179 -7.46 5.33 -25.30
N ALA A 180 -7.41 5.17 -23.97
CA ALA A 180 -7.53 6.27 -23.04
C ALA A 180 -6.41 7.30 -23.18
N ALA A 181 -5.16 6.84 -23.40
CA ALA A 181 -4.00 7.71 -23.57
C ALA A 181 -4.01 8.43 -24.93
N GLU A 182 -4.40 7.74 -26.01
CA GLU A 182 -4.51 8.31 -27.37
C GLU A 182 -5.58 9.40 -27.46
N THR A 183 -6.68 9.23 -26.72
CA THR A 183 -7.79 10.19 -26.67
C THR A 183 -7.62 11.28 -25.62
N ASP A 184 -6.53 11.25 -24.83
CA ASP A 184 -6.30 12.11 -23.65
C ASP A 184 -7.51 12.12 -22.68
N ASP A 185 -8.23 11.00 -22.59
CA ASP A 185 -9.43 10.86 -21.76
C ASP A 185 -9.07 10.34 -20.36
N ILE A 186 -8.92 11.29 -19.44
CA ILE A 186 -8.63 11.00 -18.03
C ILE A 186 -9.72 10.18 -17.33
N ILE A 187 -10.98 10.27 -17.78
CA ILE A 187 -12.10 9.52 -17.18
C ILE A 187 -11.99 8.05 -17.57
N THR A 188 -11.77 7.77 -18.85
CA THR A 188 -11.54 6.39 -19.33
C THR A 188 -10.27 5.81 -18.73
N LEU A 189 -9.19 6.59 -18.62
CA LEU A 189 -7.96 6.15 -17.95
C LEU A 189 -8.23 5.77 -16.48
N ASN A 190 -8.97 6.61 -15.76
CA ASN A 190 -9.36 6.32 -14.38
C ASN A 190 -10.22 5.05 -14.27
N ASN A 191 -11.15 4.83 -15.20
CA ASN A 191 -11.98 3.61 -15.20
C ASN A 191 -11.10 2.35 -15.39
N GLY A 192 -10.17 2.38 -16.35
CA GLY A 192 -9.21 1.28 -16.53
C GLY A 192 -8.36 1.01 -15.30
N ILE A 193 -7.88 2.06 -14.61
CA ILE A 193 -7.15 1.92 -13.33
C ILE A 193 -8.05 1.30 -12.24
N MET A 194 -9.31 1.69 -12.18
CA MET A 194 -10.27 1.20 -11.17
C MET A 194 -10.66 -0.27 -11.38
N ASP A 195 -10.68 -0.73 -12.64
CA ASP A 195 -11.02 -2.09 -13.02
C ASP A 195 -9.84 -3.08 -12.90
N LEU A 196 -8.61 -2.57 -12.71
CA LEU A 196 -7.47 -3.41 -12.40
C LEU A 196 -7.69 -4.25 -11.13
N PRO A 197 -7.23 -5.51 -11.10
CA PRO A 197 -7.19 -6.30 -9.87
C PRO A 197 -6.42 -5.58 -8.76
N TYR A 198 -6.83 -5.72 -7.49
CA TYR A 198 -6.19 -5.02 -6.37
C TYR A 198 -4.66 -5.13 -6.32
N PRO A 199 -4.03 -6.30 -6.53
CA PRO A 199 -2.56 -6.39 -6.57
C PRO A 199 -1.94 -5.50 -7.65
N ASN A 200 -2.53 -5.48 -8.85
CA ASN A 200 -2.07 -4.69 -9.99
C ASN A 200 -2.27 -3.20 -9.72
N ARG A 201 -3.46 -2.81 -9.27
CA ARG A 201 -3.82 -1.42 -9.00
C ARG A 201 -3.01 -0.79 -7.87
N ASP A 202 -2.92 -1.48 -6.72
CA ASP A 202 -2.21 -0.97 -5.56
C ASP A 202 -0.69 -0.87 -5.87
N THR A 203 -0.15 -1.85 -6.61
CA THR A 203 1.25 -1.83 -7.10
C THR A 203 1.51 -0.71 -8.10
N LEU A 204 0.62 -0.54 -9.10
CA LEU A 204 0.72 0.54 -10.09
C LEU A 204 0.69 1.90 -9.39
N ALA A 205 -0.23 2.09 -8.45
CA ALA A 205 -0.35 3.34 -7.71
C ALA A 205 0.92 3.66 -6.93
N PHE A 206 1.50 2.67 -6.23
CA PHE A 206 2.74 2.87 -5.48
C PHE A 206 3.92 3.23 -6.39
N LEU A 207 4.02 2.59 -7.56
CA LEU A 207 5.04 2.90 -8.57
C LEU A 207 4.85 4.29 -9.19
N CYS A 208 3.64 4.64 -9.61
CA CYS A 208 3.36 5.95 -10.22
C CYS A 208 3.59 7.10 -9.23
N ALA A 209 3.22 6.94 -7.96
CA ALA A 209 3.52 7.92 -6.92
C ALA A 209 5.04 8.15 -6.77
N HIS A 210 5.83 7.07 -6.81
CA HIS A 210 7.28 7.14 -6.77
C HIS A 210 7.87 7.82 -8.01
N PHE A 211 7.42 7.44 -9.20
CA PHE A 211 7.88 8.02 -10.46
C PHE A 211 7.56 9.53 -10.55
N GLN A 212 6.40 9.96 -10.05
CA GLN A 212 6.09 11.39 -9.97
C GLN A 212 7.06 12.15 -9.07
N LYS A 213 7.48 11.59 -7.93
CA LYS A 213 8.53 12.22 -7.08
C LYS A 213 9.86 12.34 -7.80
N ILE A 214 10.25 11.34 -8.59
CA ILE A 214 11.45 11.39 -9.42
C ILE A 214 11.34 12.51 -10.46
N CYS A 215 10.23 12.59 -11.20
CA CYS A 215 10.01 13.64 -12.18
C CYS A 215 9.99 15.04 -11.55
N ASN A 216 9.42 15.18 -10.36
CA ASN A 216 9.43 16.45 -9.63
C ASN A 216 10.84 16.91 -9.24
N ASN A 217 11.81 15.99 -9.15
CA ASN A 217 13.21 16.29 -8.88
C ASN A 217 14.11 16.30 -10.14
N CYS A 218 13.50 16.40 -11.33
CA CYS A 218 14.19 16.31 -12.63
C CYS A 218 15.33 17.32 -12.83
N ILE A 219 15.32 18.46 -12.13
CA ILE A 219 16.41 19.44 -12.18
C ILE A 219 17.73 18.80 -11.70
N GLN A 220 17.68 17.98 -10.64
CA GLN A 220 18.85 17.31 -10.07
C GLN A 220 19.12 16.00 -10.79
N ASN A 221 18.14 15.11 -10.87
CA ASN A 221 18.35 13.75 -11.38
C ASN A 221 18.30 13.62 -12.92
N LYS A 222 17.94 14.68 -13.65
CA LYS A 222 17.84 14.70 -15.13
C LYS A 222 16.83 13.73 -15.74
N MET A 223 15.80 13.35 -14.98
CA MET A 223 14.74 12.42 -15.40
C MET A 223 13.36 13.11 -15.50
N PRO A 224 13.12 13.99 -16.50
CA PRO A 224 11.78 14.52 -16.76
C PRO A 224 10.82 13.40 -17.24
N PRO A 225 9.49 13.61 -17.20
CA PRO A 225 8.49 12.57 -17.48
C PRO A 225 8.73 11.76 -18.76
N ASN A 226 9.06 12.42 -19.87
CA ASN A 226 9.34 11.74 -21.15
C ASN A 226 10.55 10.80 -21.08
N VAL A 227 11.61 11.21 -20.38
CA VAL A 227 12.82 10.39 -20.25
C VAL A 227 12.56 9.21 -19.31
N LEU A 228 11.89 9.44 -18.18
CA LEU A 228 11.55 8.37 -17.24
C LEU A 228 10.58 7.36 -17.88
N ALA A 229 9.57 7.83 -18.61
CA ALA A 229 8.59 6.98 -19.28
C ALA A 229 9.27 5.98 -20.23
N ARG A 230 10.21 6.45 -21.07
CA ARG A 230 10.99 5.56 -21.96
C ARG A 230 11.76 4.47 -21.22
N CYS A 231 12.16 4.71 -19.97
CA CYS A 231 12.91 3.73 -19.18
C CYS A 231 12.04 2.68 -18.48
N VAL A 232 10.76 2.98 -18.20
CA VAL A 232 9.91 2.12 -17.35
C VAL A 232 8.65 1.61 -18.06
N ALA A 233 8.21 2.24 -19.15
CA ALA A 233 6.94 1.93 -19.82
C ALA A 233 6.84 0.45 -20.23
N ALA A 234 7.85 -0.09 -20.92
CA ALA A 234 7.86 -1.49 -21.33
C ALA A 234 7.74 -2.48 -20.16
N VAL A 235 8.23 -2.10 -18.97
CA VAL A 235 8.19 -2.93 -17.76
C VAL A 235 6.81 -2.89 -17.09
N ILE A 236 6.14 -1.74 -17.13
CA ILE A 236 4.84 -1.54 -16.47
C ILE A 236 3.69 -2.02 -17.35
N ILE A 237 3.71 -1.70 -18.65
CA ILE A 237 2.65 -2.00 -19.60
C ILE A 237 2.85 -3.38 -20.26
N GLY A 238 4.11 -3.76 -20.54
CA GLY A 238 4.43 -5.00 -21.25
C GLY A 238 4.00 -5.01 -22.73
N PRO A 239 4.26 -6.12 -23.42
CA PRO A 239 4.03 -6.24 -24.86
C PRO A 239 2.54 -6.22 -25.20
N ALA A 240 2.21 -5.75 -26.41
CA ALA A 240 0.83 -5.78 -26.88
C ALA A 240 0.33 -7.23 -27.02
N PRO A 241 -0.97 -7.47 -26.79
CA PRO A 241 -1.57 -8.78 -27.03
C PRO A 241 -1.37 -9.28 -28.47
N PRO A 242 -1.37 -10.60 -28.73
CA PRO A 242 -1.09 -11.16 -30.05
C PRO A 242 -2.02 -10.69 -31.17
N HIS A 243 -3.24 -10.24 -30.85
CA HIS A 243 -4.22 -9.74 -31.82
C HIS A 243 -4.02 -8.27 -32.20
N VAL A 244 -3.20 -7.52 -31.45
CA VAL A 244 -2.91 -6.12 -31.70
C VAL A 244 -1.76 -6.00 -32.69
N LEU A 245 -1.91 -5.13 -33.70
CA LEU A 245 -0.81 -4.76 -34.59
C LEU A 245 0.29 -4.06 -33.78
N LYS A 246 1.50 -4.63 -33.82
CA LYS A 246 2.66 -4.16 -33.04
C LYS A 246 3.30 -2.86 -33.57
N THR A 247 2.63 -2.15 -34.46
CA THR A 247 3.11 -0.86 -34.97
C THR A 247 3.12 0.15 -33.81
N ASP A 248 4.27 0.81 -33.63
CA ASP A 248 4.48 1.85 -32.62
C ASP A 248 4.24 1.38 -31.16
N GLU A 249 4.48 0.10 -30.86
CA GLU A 249 4.27 -0.48 -29.52
C GLU A 249 5.00 0.31 -28.42
N GLU A 250 6.29 0.60 -28.61
CA GLU A 250 7.09 1.36 -27.64
C GLU A 250 6.51 2.77 -27.44
N ALA A 251 6.11 3.44 -28.53
CA ALA A 251 5.53 4.78 -28.46
C ALA A 251 4.19 4.78 -27.70
N LYS A 252 3.35 3.76 -27.92
CA LYS A 252 2.08 3.58 -27.20
C LYS A 252 2.30 3.30 -25.72
N GLN A 253 3.24 2.42 -25.38
CA GLN A 253 3.62 2.17 -23.98
C GLN A 253 4.08 3.47 -23.29
N VAL A 254 4.94 4.25 -23.95
CA VAL A 254 5.42 5.55 -23.43
C VAL A 254 4.26 6.53 -23.27
N MET A 255 3.34 6.59 -24.24
CA MET A 255 2.15 7.45 -24.17
C MET A 255 1.27 7.11 -22.98
N VAL A 256 0.99 5.83 -22.75
CA VAL A 256 0.25 5.35 -21.57
C VAL A 256 0.97 5.75 -20.29
N MET A 257 2.28 5.50 -20.20
CA MET A 257 3.06 5.87 -19.02
C MET A 257 3.02 7.38 -18.73
N LEU A 258 3.06 8.22 -19.77
CA LEU A 258 2.92 9.66 -19.63
C LEU A 258 1.53 10.09 -19.15
N ALA A 259 0.48 9.47 -19.67
CA ALA A 259 -0.89 9.72 -19.22
C ALA A 259 -1.04 9.39 -17.72
N LEU A 260 -0.46 8.27 -17.27
CA LEU A 260 -0.41 7.89 -15.86
C LEU A 260 0.37 8.92 -15.01
N LEU A 261 1.54 9.38 -15.49
CA LEU A 261 2.33 10.38 -14.76
C LEU A 261 1.64 11.75 -14.66
N ARG A 262 0.72 12.07 -15.56
CA ARG A 262 -0.08 13.32 -15.55
C ARG A 262 -1.24 13.30 -14.54
N MET A 263 -1.58 12.14 -13.97
CA MET A 263 -2.60 12.06 -12.92
C MET A 263 -2.22 12.98 -11.73
N PRO A 264 -3.20 13.59 -11.05
CA PRO A 264 -2.91 14.47 -9.90
C PRO A 264 -2.03 13.78 -8.84
N PRO A 265 -1.07 14.47 -8.19
CA PRO A 265 -0.16 13.84 -7.21
C PRO A 265 -0.87 13.17 -6.02
N ASP A 266 -2.07 13.64 -5.65
CA ASP A 266 -2.90 13.08 -4.59
C ASP A 266 -3.77 11.91 -5.06
N TYR A 267 -3.75 11.56 -6.35
CA TYR A 267 -4.52 10.44 -6.91
C TYR A 267 -3.99 9.09 -6.42
N TRP A 268 -2.70 8.83 -6.59
CA TRP A 268 -2.10 7.53 -6.30
C TRP A 268 -2.10 7.11 -4.82
N PRO A 269 -1.84 8.00 -3.85
CA PRO A 269 -1.89 7.65 -2.44
C PRO A 269 -3.25 7.08 -2.00
N LYS A 270 -4.34 7.37 -2.72
CA LYS A 270 -5.70 6.91 -2.36
C LYS A 270 -5.88 5.39 -2.41
N PHE A 271 -5.01 4.69 -3.13
CA PHE A 271 -5.10 3.25 -3.34
C PHE A 271 -4.35 2.43 -2.28
N TYR A 272 -3.35 3.02 -1.62
CA TYR A 272 -2.48 2.30 -0.69
C TYR A 272 -2.34 2.95 0.70
N ASN A 273 -2.84 4.18 0.88
CA ASN A 273 -3.03 4.77 2.20
C ASN A 273 -4.47 4.56 2.67
N PHE A 274 -4.62 4.33 3.97
CA PHE A 274 -5.90 4.05 4.60
C PHE A 274 -6.02 4.90 5.86
N ASP A 275 -7.16 5.55 6.04
CA ASP A 275 -7.49 6.24 7.30
C ASP A 275 -8.32 5.28 8.15
N ASN A 276 -7.77 4.83 9.29
CA ASN A 276 -8.41 3.85 10.18
C ASN A 276 -8.88 2.56 9.46
N GLY A 277 -8.15 2.12 8.43
CA GLY A 277 -8.49 0.93 7.63
C GLY A 277 -9.53 1.18 6.52
N ILE A 278 -9.99 2.42 6.33
CA ILE A 278 -10.88 2.81 5.24
C ILE A 278 -10.03 3.30 4.05
N PRO A 279 -10.23 2.76 2.83
CA PRO A 279 -9.55 3.26 1.64
C PRO A 279 -9.91 4.73 1.38
N LEU A 280 -8.92 5.58 1.16
CA LEU A 280 -9.13 7.00 0.88
C LEU A 280 -9.87 7.26 -0.45
N ILE A 281 -10.01 6.23 -1.29
CA ILE A 281 -10.74 6.31 -2.56
C ILE A 281 -12.24 6.59 -2.40
N ASN A 282 -12.79 6.28 -1.21
CA ASN A 282 -14.19 6.53 -0.86
C ASN A 282 -14.36 7.68 0.13
N SER A 283 -13.29 8.38 0.51
CA SER A 283 -13.41 9.53 1.40
C SER A 283 -14.13 10.66 0.66
N PRO A 284 -15.30 11.13 1.15
CA PRO A 284 -15.89 12.36 0.65
C PRO A 284 -14.82 13.44 0.72
N LYS A 285 -14.67 14.24 -0.36
CA LYS A 285 -13.72 15.36 -0.41
C LYS A 285 -13.85 16.17 0.89
N CYS A 286 -12.88 16.01 1.80
CA CYS A 286 -12.88 16.79 3.03
C CYS A 286 -12.49 18.21 2.61
N LYS A 287 -13.49 19.06 2.43
CA LYS A 287 -13.27 20.51 2.41
C LYS A 287 -12.69 20.85 3.77
N SER A 288 -11.39 21.15 3.82
CA SER A 288 -10.76 21.65 5.04
C SER A 288 -11.46 22.95 5.44
N TYR A 289 -12.28 22.89 6.48
CA TYR A 289 -12.55 24.07 7.28
C TYR A 289 -11.61 24.00 8.48
N ASP A 290 -10.59 24.84 8.43
CA ASP A 290 -9.86 25.27 9.60
C ASP A 290 -10.85 25.73 10.67
N ASN A 291 -10.78 25.08 11.82
CA ASN A 291 -10.72 25.68 13.16
C ASN A 291 -11.29 24.71 14.18
N LYS A 292 -10.40 24.14 15.00
CA LYS A 292 -10.51 24.11 16.48
C LYS A 292 -9.26 23.48 17.08
N LYS A 293 -8.65 24.24 18.00
CA LYS A 293 -7.49 23.82 18.81
C LYS A 293 -7.82 22.54 19.58
N PRO A 294 -6.84 21.63 19.83
CA PRO A 294 -7.08 20.44 20.64
C PRO A 294 -7.32 20.85 22.11
N VAL A 295 -8.49 20.53 22.64
CA VAL A 295 -8.78 20.61 24.07
C VAL A 295 -8.12 19.40 24.74
N LYS A 296 -7.16 19.64 25.64
CA LYS A 296 -6.63 18.61 26.55
C LYS A 296 -7.69 18.31 27.61
N THR A 297 -8.20 17.09 27.66
CA THR A 297 -9.04 16.62 28.78
C THR A 297 -8.16 16.28 29.99
N PRO A 298 -8.47 16.76 31.21
CA PRO A 298 -7.75 16.37 32.41
C PRO A 298 -8.22 14.99 32.90
N TYR A 299 -7.25 14.16 33.25
CA TYR A 299 -7.42 12.85 33.91
C TYR A 299 -8.25 13.02 35.20
N LYS A 300 -9.37 12.30 35.34
CA LYS A 300 -10.16 12.24 36.59
C LYS A 300 -9.86 10.96 37.37
N ASN A 301 -9.54 11.16 38.64
CA ASN A 301 -9.13 10.17 39.66
C ASN A 301 -10.24 9.12 39.95
N PRO A 302 -9.96 7.81 40.09
CA PRO A 302 -11.01 6.77 40.08
C PRO A 302 -11.87 6.60 41.34
N ASN A 303 -11.69 7.39 42.41
CA ASN A 303 -12.37 7.15 43.69
C ASN A 303 -13.29 8.28 44.15
N LYS A 304 -14.30 8.65 43.35
CA LYS A 304 -15.48 9.39 43.83
C LYS A 304 -16.76 8.86 43.16
N SER A 305 -17.67 8.34 43.98
CA SER A 305 -19.01 7.94 43.54
C SER A 305 -19.85 9.18 43.17
N ILE A 306 -20.62 9.09 42.08
CA ILE A 306 -21.37 10.21 41.46
C ILE A 306 -22.79 10.35 42.03
N LEU A 307 -23.22 9.42 42.90
CA LEU A 307 -24.56 9.44 43.47
C LEU A 307 -24.48 9.90 44.93
N GLY A 308 -25.05 11.08 45.21
CA GLY A 308 -25.40 11.48 46.57
C GLY A 308 -26.51 10.59 47.16
N PRO A 309 -26.79 10.67 48.47
CA PRO A 309 -27.76 9.79 49.12
C PRO A 309 -29.18 9.98 48.57
N VAL A 310 -29.90 8.86 48.45
CA VAL A 310 -31.26 8.79 47.92
C VAL A 310 -32.25 9.23 49.00
N GLU A 311 -33.03 10.28 48.73
CA GLU A 311 -34.19 10.65 49.54
C GLU A 311 -35.48 10.23 48.81
N THR A 312 -36.39 9.58 49.53
CA THR A 312 -37.70 9.14 49.03
C THR A 312 -38.78 10.19 49.33
N PRO A 313 -39.65 10.58 48.38
CA PRO A 313 -40.74 11.50 48.68
C PRO A 313 -41.94 10.78 49.33
N PRO A 314 -42.68 11.44 50.25
CA PRO A 314 -43.87 10.87 50.87
C PRO A 314 -45.09 10.94 49.93
N SER A 315 -46.04 10.04 50.19
CA SER A 315 -47.27 9.81 49.41
C SER A 315 -48.33 10.92 49.57
N GLY A 316 -48.98 11.27 48.46
CA GLY A 316 -50.33 11.84 48.42
C GLY A 316 -50.45 13.32 47.99
N GLN A 317 -50.97 13.57 46.78
CA GLN A 317 -52.19 14.36 46.49
C GLN A 317 -52.32 14.61 44.97
N GLU A 318 -53.50 15.06 44.55
CA GLU A 318 -54.23 14.63 43.35
C GLU A 318 -53.89 15.28 41.99
N ALA A 319 -54.40 14.56 40.98
CA ALA A 319 -54.56 14.79 39.56
C ALA A 319 -54.82 16.23 39.08
N ASN A 320 -54.24 16.56 37.92
CA ASN A 320 -54.89 17.45 36.97
C ASN A 320 -54.82 16.90 35.54
N THR A 321 -56.00 16.79 34.95
CA THR A 321 -56.36 16.26 33.63
C THR A 321 -55.78 17.07 32.47
N TYR A 322 -55.32 16.38 31.42
CA TYR A 322 -55.19 16.97 30.08
C TYR A 322 -55.64 16.00 28.97
N ARG A 323 -56.47 16.53 28.05
CA ARG A 323 -57.21 15.81 26.99
C ARG A 323 -56.34 15.49 25.76
N PRO A 324 -56.61 14.37 25.06
CA PRO A 324 -55.94 14.01 23.81
C PRO A 324 -56.53 14.77 22.61
N LYS A 325 -55.68 15.16 21.66
CA LYS A 325 -56.10 15.55 20.30
C LYS A 325 -55.79 14.41 19.34
N ILE A 326 -56.84 13.71 18.90
CA ILE A 326 -56.86 12.84 17.72
C ILE A 326 -57.73 13.54 16.67
N SER A 327 -57.20 13.72 15.46
CA SER A 327 -57.94 13.88 14.19
C SER A 327 -56.89 14.08 13.09
N GLY A 328 -56.91 13.46 11.93
CA GLY A 328 -57.86 12.56 11.30
C GLY A 328 -57.30 12.19 9.92
N ARG A 329 -57.36 10.91 9.59
CA ARG A 329 -57.00 10.32 8.30
C ARG A 329 -57.97 10.82 7.22
N LYS A 330 -57.48 11.17 6.03
CA LYS A 330 -58.23 10.96 4.78
C LYS A 330 -57.34 10.24 3.77
N HIS A 331 -57.73 8.99 3.51
CA HIS A 331 -57.42 8.23 2.31
C HIS A 331 -58.10 8.88 1.10
N PHE A 332 -57.47 8.83 -0.07
CA PHE A 332 -58.16 8.58 -1.33
C PHE A 332 -57.28 7.65 -2.19
N LEU A 333 -57.92 6.63 -2.74
CA LEU A 333 -57.40 5.51 -3.52
C LEU A 333 -58.24 5.47 -4.81
N GLY A 334 -57.59 5.21 -5.96
CA GLY A 334 -58.21 4.83 -7.24
C GLY A 334 -58.94 5.95 -8.00
N ASP A 335 -59.13 5.92 -9.32
CA ASP A 335 -58.77 4.95 -10.35
C ASP A 335 -59.23 5.52 -11.72
N ILE A 336 -58.57 5.12 -12.81
CA ILE A 336 -59.05 5.01 -14.21
C ILE A 336 -59.37 6.32 -14.99
N PHE A 337 -58.48 6.70 -15.92
CA PHE A 337 -58.61 6.52 -17.38
C PHE A 337 -57.28 6.83 -18.08
#